data_AF-A0A386WLC4-F1
#
_entry.id   AF-A0A386WLC4-F1
#
_cell.length_a   1.000
_cell.length_b   1.000
_cell.length_c   1.000
_cell.angle_alpha   90.00
_cell.angle_beta   90.00
_cell.angle_gamma   90.00
#
_symmetry.space_group_name_H-M   'P 1'
#
loop_
_entity.id
_entity.type
_entity.pdbx_description
1 polymer ?
#
loop_
_entity_poly.entity_id
_entity_poly.type
_entity_poly.pdbx_seq_one_letter_code
_entity_poly.pdbx_strand_id
1 'polypeptide(L)' 'MTEIAKIIGESLGIDGTAPDMTEAEAVAAGMPPWATTSHEFLNVAGQPARPEFARALGIPLTPFAEWVDRHLRPLRQG' A
#
# COMPACT_ATOMS: atom_id res chain seq x y z
N MET A 1 2.02 -4.85 -4.17
CA MET A 1 0.63 -4.55 -3.79
C MET A 1 -0.06 -5.70 -3.04
N THR A 2 0.15 -6.96 -3.41
CA THR A 2 -0.46 -8.13 -2.75
C THR A 2 -0.24 -8.19 -1.23
N GLU A 3 0.99 -8.01 -0.76
CA GLU A 3 1.31 -8.05 0.68
C GLU A 3 0.66 -6.89 1.46
N ILE A 4 0.63 -5.68 0.88
CA ILE A 4 -0.05 -4.52 1.45
C ILE A 4 -1.55 -4.80 1.62
N ALA A 5 -2.20 -5.31 0.56
CA ALA A 5 -3.63 -5.64 0.60
C ALA A 5 -3.92 -6.73 1.62
N LYS A 6 -3.06 -7.76 1.73
CA LYS A 6 -3.17 -8.81 2.73
C LYS A 6 -3.13 -8.24 4.16
N ILE A 7 -2.12 -7.42 4.48
CA ILE A 7 -1.97 -6.82 5.82
C ILE A 7 -3.19 -5.96 6.19
N ILE A 8 -3.69 -5.16 5.24
CA ILE A 8 -4.90 -4.35 5.45
C ILE A 8 -6.13 -5.24 5.64
N GLY A 9 -6.31 -6.25 4.78
CA GLY A 9 -7.42 -7.20 4.85
C GLY A 9 -7.46 -7.94 6.19
N GLU A 10 -6.33 -8.48 6.63
CA GLU A 10 -6.19 -9.14 7.94
C GLU A 10 -6.58 -8.20 9.09
N SER A 11 -6.13 -6.95 9.05
CA SER A 11 -6.48 -5.96 10.09
C SER A 11 -7.95 -5.54 10.08
N LEU A 12 -8.60 -5.55 8.92
CA LEU A 12 -10.02 -5.18 8.77
C LEU A 12 -10.98 -6.37 8.87
N GLY A 13 -10.45 -7.60 8.88
CA GLY A 13 -11.27 -8.83 8.81
C GLY A 13 -11.93 -9.03 7.45
N ILE A 14 -11.32 -8.53 6.38
CA ILE A 14 -11.80 -8.64 5.00
C ILE A 14 -10.86 -9.55 4.23
N ASP A 15 -11.40 -10.63 3.68
CA ASP A 15 -10.65 -11.48 2.74
C ASP A 15 -10.59 -10.79 1.37
N GLY A 16 -9.38 -10.49 0.89
CA GLY A 16 -9.18 -9.85 -0.40
C GLY A 16 -7.71 -9.72 -0.79
N THR A 17 -7.47 -9.66 -2.09
CA THR A 17 -6.17 -9.30 -2.67
C THR A 17 -6.30 -7.99 -3.43
N ALA A 18 -5.19 -7.27 -3.63
CA ALA A 18 -5.21 -6.14 -4.55
C ALA A 18 -5.58 -6.64 -5.95
N PRO A 19 -6.52 -6.01 -6.65
CA PRO A 19 -6.85 -6.40 -8.02
C PRO A 19 -5.64 -6.18 -8.94
N ASP A 20 -5.45 -7.10 -9.88
CA ASP A 20 -4.52 -6.94 -10.99
C ASP A 20 -5.27 -6.26 -12.13
N MET A 21 -4.84 -5.06 -12.51
CA MET A 21 -5.53 -4.19 -13.45
C MET A 21 -4.53 -3.58 -14.41
N THR A 22 -4.92 -3.50 -15.68
CA THR A 22 -4.26 -2.63 -16.65
C THR A 22 -4.48 -1.16 -16.29
N GLU A 23 -3.64 -0.26 -16.81
CA GLU A 23 -3.85 1.19 -16.69
C GLU A 23 -5.27 1.62 -17.11
N ALA A 24 -5.79 1.09 -18.22
CA ALA A 24 -7.12 1.44 -18.71
C ALA A 24 -8.23 1.03 -17.72
N GLU A 25 -8.12 -0.16 -17.12
CA GLU A 25 -9.05 -0.65 -16.10
C GLU A 25 -8.94 0.17 -14.81
N ALA A 26 -7.73 0.54 -14.39
CA ALA A 26 -7.51 1.37 -13.22
C ALA A 26 -8.11 2.78 -13.39
N VAL A 27 -7.97 3.39 -14.57
CA VAL A 27 -8.63 4.67 -14.89
C VAL A 27 -10.15 4.51 -14.90
N ALA A 28 -10.66 3.45 -15.53
CA ALA A 28 -12.10 3.17 -15.54
C ALA A 28 -12.67 2.94 -14.13
N ALA A 29 -11.87 2.39 -13.21
CA ALA A 29 -12.21 2.22 -11.80
C ALA A 29 -12.05 3.51 -10.96
N GLY A 30 -11.63 4.63 -11.56
CA GLY A 30 -11.57 5.95 -10.93
C GLY A 30 -10.19 6.40 -10.48
N MET A 31 -9.12 5.67 -10.83
CA MET A 31 -7.75 6.16 -10.61
C MET A 31 -7.46 7.34 -11.55
N PRO A 32 -6.89 8.45 -11.05
CA PRO A 32 -6.56 9.56 -11.94
C PRO A 32 -5.45 9.17 -12.91
N PRO A 33 -5.49 9.58 -14.20
CA PRO A 33 -4.52 9.16 -15.21
C PRO A 33 -3.05 9.45 -14.88
N TRP A 34 -2.76 10.54 -14.17
CA TRP A 34 -1.39 10.84 -13.74
C TRP A 34 -0.85 9.83 -12.73
N ALA A 35 -1.72 9.15 -11.97
CA ALA A 35 -1.34 8.10 -11.04
C ALA A 35 -1.12 6.77 -11.76
N THR A 36 -1.82 6.48 -12.86
CA THR A 36 -1.58 5.22 -13.61
C THR A 36 -0.25 5.25 -14.34
N THR A 37 0.09 6.37 -14.99
CA THR A 37 1.40 6.53 -15.66
C THR A 37 2.58 6.39 -14.69
N SER A 38 2.45 6.90 -13.45
CA SER A 38 3.50 6.73 -12.45
C SER A 38 3.59 5.29 -11.94
N HIS A 39 2.49 4.58 -11.74
CA HIS A 39 2.52 3.17 -11.34
C HIS A 39 3.12 2.25 -12.42
N GLU A 40 2.80 2.48 -13.70
CA GLU A 40 3.42 1.74 -14.82
C GLU A 40 4.94 1.93 -14.84
N PHE A 41 5.41 3.16 -14.65
CA PHE A 41 6.85 3.42 -14.53
C PHE A 41 7.47 2.72 -13.31
N LEU A 42 6.79 2.74 -12.16
CA LEU A 42 7.28 2.10 -10.93
C LEU A 42 7.31 0.57 -11.03
N ASN A 43 6.45 -0.05 -11.85
CA ASN A 43 6.49 -1.49 -12.12
C ASN A 43 7.80 -1.90 -12.82
N VAL A 44 8.35 -1.02 -13.68
CA VAL A 44 9.58 -1.29 -14.44
C VAL A 44 10.83 -0.81 -13.70
N ALA A 45 10.82 0.44 -13.22
CA ALA A 45 11.98 1.04 -12.58
C ALA A 45 12.17 0.60 -11.12
N GLY A 46 11.09 0.14 -10.48
CA GLY A 46 11.05 -0.14 -9.05
C GLY A 46 11.13 1.12 -8.19
N GLN A 47 10.77 0.99 -6.92
CA GLN A 47 10.98 2.02 -5.91
C GLN A 47 11.46 1.36 -4.61
N PRO A 48 12.74 0.93 -4.55
CA PRO A 48 13.23 0.24 -3.37
C PRO A 48 13.19 1.17 -2.16
N ALA A 49 12.58 0.69 -1.08
CA ALA A 49 12.71 1.35 0.21
C ALA A 49 14.18 1.31 0.68
N ARG A 50 14.60 2.35 1.40
CA ARG A 50 15.94 2.48 2.00
C ARG A 50 15.85 2.69 3.52
N PRO A 51 15.26 1.74 4.29
CA PRO A 51 15.06 1.88 5.73
C PRO A 51 16.37 2.06 6.52
N GLU A 52 17.49 1.63 5.96
CA GLU A 52 18.83 1.81 6.52
C GLU A 52 19.20 3.28 6.75
N PHE A 53 18.77 4.21 5.89
CA PHE A 53 19.06 5.63 6.08
C PHE A 53 18.30 6.21 7.26
N ALA A 54 17.05 5.82 7.47
CA ALA A 54 16.28 6.21 8.66
C ALA A 54 16.94 5.67 9.94
N ARG A 55 17.38 4.40 9.94
CA ARG A 55 18.11 3.81 11.07
C ARG A 55 19.42 4.52 11.35
N ALA A 56 20.18 4.89 10.32
CA ALA A 56 21.44 5.62 10.46
C ALA A 56 21.25 7.01 11.11
N LEU A 57 20.07 7.62 10.92
CA LEU A 57 19.67 8.87 11.55
C LEU A 57 19.03 8.69 12.94
N GLY A 58 18.95 7.46 13.45
CA GLY A 58 18.29 7.15 14.73
C GLY A 58 16.77 7.26 14.68
N ILE A 59 16.17 7.31 13.48
CA ILE A 59 14.72 7.40 13.30
C ILE A 59 14.13 5.98 13.45
N PRO A 60 13.21 5.76 14.41
CA PRO A 60 12.56 4.48 14.57
C PRO A 60 11.69 4.16 13.36
N LEU A 61 11.66 2.88 12.98
CA LEU A 61 10.78 2.39 11.93
C LEU A 61 9.53 1.78 12.55
N THR A 62 8.38 2.08 11.97
CA THR A 62 7.12 1.41 12.30
C THR A 62 6.84 0.36 11.23
N PRO A 63 6.73 -0.93 11.58
CA PRO A 63 6.25 -1.95 10.66
C PRO A 63 4.86 -1.58 10.13
N PHE A 64 4.62 -1.79 8.83
CA PHE A 64 3.36 -1.40 8.21
C PHE A 64 2.14 -2.04 8.88
N ALA A 65 2.24 -3.33 9.28
CA ALA A 65 1.18 -4.02 10.02
C ALA A 65 0.85 -3.37 11.36
N GLU A 66 1.85 -2.91 12.11
CA GLU A 66 1.64 -2.19 13.38
C GLU A 66 0.94 -0.85 13.14
N TRP A 67 1.35 -0.13 12.09
CA TRP A 67 0.71 1.14 11.72
C TRP A 67 -0.76 0.93 11.33
N VAL A 68 -1.03 -0.06 10.48
CA VAL A 68 -2.39 -0.43 10.04
C VAL A 68 -3.26 -0.78 11.24
N ASP A 69 -2.76 -1.64 12.13
CA ASP A 69 -3.47 -2.05 13.34
C ASP A 69 -3.76 -0.84 14.23
N ARG A 70 -2.82 0.09 14.41
CA ARG A 70 -3.03 1.32 15.18
C ARG A 70 -4.09 2.26 14.58
N HIS A 71 -4.13 2.40 13.26
CA HIS A 71 -4.86 3.49 12.61
C HIS A 71 -6.12 3.07 11.84
N LEU A 72 -6.24 1.81 11.41
CA LEU A 72 -7.39 1.32 10.63
C LEU A 72 -8.38 0.49 11.45
N ARG A 73 -7.99 -0.02 12.62
CA ARG A 73 -8.93 -0.67 13.58
C ARG A 73 -10.14 0.18 14.03
N PRO A 74 -10.08 1.53 14.14
CA PRO A 74 -11.23 2.32 14.62
C PRO A 74 -12.48 2.30 13.72
N LEU A 75 -12.41 1.75 12.50
CA LEU A 75 -13.56 1.62 11.60
C LEU A 75 -14.62 0.59 12.08
N ARG A 76 -14.49 0.07 13.32
CA ARG A 76 -15.44 -0.83 14.00
C ARG A 76 -16.31 -0.14 15.07
N GLN A 77 -16.54 1.17 15.01
CA GLN A 77 -17.65 1.75 15.79
C GLN A 77 -18.94 1.65 15.00
N GLY A 78 -19.60 0.49 15.15
CA GLY A 78 -21.05 0.36 15.07
C GLY A 78 -21.63 0.39 16.48
#